data_AF-A0A7Z0CLZ9-F1
#
_entry.id   AF-A0A7Z0CLZ9-F1
#
_cell.length_a   1.000
_cell.length_b   1.000
_cell.length_c   1.000
_cell.angle_alpha   90.00
_cell.angle_beta   90.00
_cell.angle_gamma   90.00
#
_symmetry.space_group_name_H-M   'P 1'
#
loop_
_entity.id
_entity.type
_entity.pdbx_description
1 polymer ?
#
loop_
_entity_poly.entity_id
_entity_poly.type
_entity_poly.pdbx_seq_one_letter_code
_entity_poly.pdbx_strand_id
1 'polypeptide(L)'
;MTDRHVSTYAGRMVPVHPMNLIPLAKPVPVDDARDWLDHVAIWSGAVGALLAAFAIGYAAWQSVQTKKDLVRERRLEFELGLLAEIRRQMSITQFQHLSGYVGALVRDTQDETDIPVLRALVGTKAGPNGRRRRDELADAARGRAADPQADWLQCAAEEVDAAIQRRLEG
;
A
#
# COMPACT_ATOMS: atom_id res chain seq x y z
N MET A 1 -68.09 -69.04 0.69
CA MET A 1 -68.51 -69.56 2.00
C MET A 1 -67.42 -69.20 2.99
N THR A 2 -67.62 -68.13 3.75
CA THR A 2 -66.69 -67.70 4.79
C THR A 2 -67.47 -66.94 5.86
N ASP A 3 -67.36 -67.47 7.08
CA ASP A 3 -68.00 -67.05 8.32
C ASP A 3 -67.75 -65.58 8.69
N ARG A 4 -68.77 -64.92 9.24
CA ARG A 4 -68.63 -63.69 10.01
C ARG A 4 -68.80 -64.02 11.49
N HIS A 5 -67.68 -64.02 12.22
CA HIS A 5 -67.69 -63.99 13.68
C HIS A 5 -68.02 -62.59 14.18
N VAL A 6 -69.14 -62.46 14.90
CA VAL A 6 -69.51 -61.27 15.68
C VAL A 6 -68.80 -61.36 17.03
N SER A 7 -67.92 -60.41 17.33
CA SER A 7 -67.23 -60.30 18.62
C SER A 7 -67.88 -59.22 19.47
N THR A 8 -68.56 -59.64 20.53
CA THR A 8 -69.22 -58.80 21.52
C THR A 8 -68.18 -58.37 22.57
N TYR A 9 -67.71 -57.13 22.51
CA TYR A 9 -66.85 -56.57 23.55
C TYR A 9 -67.70 -55.94 24.66
N ALA A 10 -67.69 -56.57 25.83
CA ALA A 10 -68.22 -56.03 27.07
C ALA A 10 -67.31 -54.91 27.60
N GLY A 11 -67.82 -53.67 27.60
CA GLY A 11 -67.12 -52.49 28.09
C GLY A 11 -66.94 -52.54 29.61
N ARG A 12 -65.69 -52.67 30.06
CA ARG A 12 -65.28 -52.52 31.46
C ARG A 12 -65.07 -51.03 31.73
N MET A 13 -65.98 -50.39 32.48
CA MET A 13 -65.79 -49.01 32.93
C MET A 13 -64.61 -48.95 33.92
N VAL A 14 -63.57 -48.21 33.55
CA VAL A 14 -62.44 -47.87 34.42
C VAL A 14 -62.81 -46.60 35.20
N PRO A 15 -62.64 -46.56 36.54
CA PRO A 15 -62.92 -45.35 37.31
C PRO A 15 -61.91 -44.25 36.95
N VAL A 16 -62.43 -43.11 36.50
CA VAL A 16 -61.64 -41.90 36.20
C VAL A 16 -61.32 -41.23 37.53
N HIS A 17 -60.06 -41.24 37.95
CA HIS A 17 -59.60 -40.43 39.08
C HIS A 17 -59.59 -38.95 38.70
N PRO A 18 -60.09 -38.04 39.56
CA PRO A 18 -60.01 -36.61 39.31
C PRO A 18 -58.54 -36.17 39.29
N MET A 19 -58.08 -35.67 38.14
CA MET A 19 -56.79 -34.99 38.03
C MET A 19 -56.83 -33.75 38.92
N ASN A 20 -56.03 -33.78 39.99
CA ASN A 20 -55.73 -32.61 40.79
C ASN A 20 -54.94 -31.64 39.90
N LEU A 21 -55.61 -30.62 39.37
CA LEU A 21 -54.99 -29.53 38.63
C LEU A 21 -54.12 -28.74 39.62
N ILE A 22 -52.81 -28.99 39.57
CA ILE A 22 -51.81 -28.18 40.27
C ILE A 22 -52.03 -26.73 39.79
N PRO A 23 -52.31 -25.76 40.68
CA PRO A 23 -52.45 -24.38 40.28
C PRO A 23 -51.10 -23.93 39.70
N LEU A 24 -51.08 -23.58 38.42
CA LEU A 24 -49.96 -22.92 37.78
C LEU A 24 -49.64 -21.65 38.58
N ALA A 25 -48.51 -21.66 39.26
CA ALA A 25 -47.99 -20.49 39.96
C ALA A 25 -47.97 -19.31 38.97
N LYS A 26 -48.58 -18.19 39.37
CA LYS A 26 -48.56 -16.95 38.57
C LYS A 26 -47.10 -16.63 38.22
N PRO A 27 -46.80 -16.23 36.97
CA PRO A 27 -45.45 -15.83 36.59
C PRO A 27 -44.98 -14.74 37.56
N VAL A 28 -43.83 -14.98 38.19
CA VAL A 28 -43.16 -13.98 39.04
C VAL A 28 -42.77 -12.83 38.11
N PRO A 29 -43.23 -11.58 38.33
CA PRO A 29 -42.81 -10.45 37.51
C PRO A 29 -41.31 -10.23 37.74
N VAL A 30 -40.53 -10.21 36.66
CA VAL A 30 -39.07 -10.06 36.68
C VAL A 30 -38.70 -8.71 36.05
N ASP A 31 -39.43 -7.64 36.36
CA ASP A 31 -39.73 -6.64 35.34
C ASP A 31 -39.02 -5.27 35.39
N ASP A 32 -38.09 -4.97 36.32
CA ASP A 32 -37.47 -3.61 36.29
C ASP A 32 -35.95 -3.60 36.44
N ALA A 33 -35.37 -4.49 37.26
CA ALA A 33 -33.93 -4.44 37.55
C ALA A 33 -33.03 -5.04 36.45
N ARG A 34 -33.60 -5.79 35.49
CA ARG A 34 -32.84 -6.37 34.36
C ARG A 34 -32.84 -5.46 33.13
N ASP A 35 -33.91 -4.72 32.91
CA ASP A 35 -34.07 -3.85 31.73
C ASP A 35 -33.07 -2.70 31.67
N TRP A 36 -32.69 -2.13 32.82
CA TRP A 36 -31.69 -1.06 32.86
C TRP A 36 -30.27 -1.59 32.62
N LEU A 37 -29.96 -2.80 33.08
CA LEU A 37 -28.68 -3.47 32.81
C LEU A 37 -28.56 -3.84 31.33
N ASP A 38 -29.65 -4.31 30.73
CA ASP A 38 -29.69 -4.61 29.29
C ASP A 38 -29.54 -3.32 28.45
N HIS A 39 -30.12 -2.20 28.87
CA HIS A 39 -29.88 -0.90 28.23
C HIS A 39 -28.41 -0.48 28.28
N VAL A 40 -27.75 -0.63 29.43
CA VAL A 40 -26.31 -0.31 29.57
C VAL A 40 -25.46 -1.28 28.75
N ALA A 41 -25.82 -2.55 28.68
CA ALA A 41 -25.13 -3.55 27.87
C ALA A 41 -25.25 -3.24 26.36
N ILE A 42 -26.43 -2.84 25.89
CA ILE A 42 -26.66 -2.45 24.49
C ILE A 42 -25.88 -1.18 24.15
N TRP A 43 -25.91 -0.16 25.01
CA TRP A 43 -25.16 1.08 24.81
C TRP A 43 -23.65 0.87 24.84
N SER A 44 -23.14 0.09 25.78
CA SER A 44 -21.70 -0.24 25.84
C SER A 44 -21.25 -1.10 24.66
N GLY A 45 -22.10 -2.02 24.19
CA GLY A 45 -21.87 -2.76 22.95
C GLY A 45 -21.80 -1.85 21.73
N ALA A 46 -22.72 -0.87 21.62
CA ALA A 46 -22.74 0.10 20.53
C ALA A 46 -21.51 1.02 20.55
N VAL A 47 -21.11 1.52 21.73
CA VAL A 47 -19.89 2.32 21.90
C VAL A 47 -18.64 1.49 21.58
N GLY A 48 -18.59 0.24 22.04
CA GLY A 48 -17.51 -0.69 21.72
C GLY A 48 -17.39 -0.96 20.22
N ALA A 49 -18.52 -1.15 19.53
CA ALA A 49 -18.56 -1.34 18.08
C ALA A 49 -18.11 -0.08 17.32
N LEU A 50 -18.50 1.11 17.77
CA LEU A 50 -18.05 2.38 17.18
C LEU A 50 -16.54 2.59 17.36
N LEU A 51 -16.01 2.32 18.56
CA LEU A 51 -14.58 2.40 18.83
C LEU A 51 -13.80 1.37 18.01
N ALA A 52 -14.32 0.15 17.86
CA ALA A 52 -13.72 -0.87 17.01
C ALA A 52 -13.71 -0.44 15.53
N ALA A 53 -14.81 0.10 15.01
CA ALA A 53 -14.87 0.62 13.64
C ALA A 53 -13.89 1.77 13.42
N PHE A 54 -13.76 2.68 14.40
CA PHE A 54 -12.80 3.77 14.34
C PHE A 54 -11.34 3.26 14.37
N ALA A 55 -11.03 2.31 15.25
CA ALA A 55 -9.71 1.71 15.34
C ALA A 55 -9.32 0.99 14.04
N ILE A 56 -10.25 0.25 13.42
CA ILE A 56 -10.04 -0.40 12.13
C ILE A 56 -9.80 0.63 11.03
N GLY A 57 -10.61 1.69 10.97
CA GLY A 57 -10.44 2.77 10.00
C GLY A 57 -9.09 3.49 10.14
N TYR A 58 -8.68 3.78 11.37
CA TYR A 58 -7.39 4.39 11.66
C TYR A 58 -6.21 3.47 11.29
N ALA A 59 -6.28 2.19 11.63
CA ALA A 59 -5.26 1.21 11.27
C ALA A 59 -5.15 1.04 9.74
N ALA A 60 -6.27 1.03 9.02
CA ALA A 60 -6.28 0.99 7.56
C ALA A 60 -5.63 2.24 6.95
N TRP A 61 -5.94 3.42 7.49
CA TRP A 61 -5.33 4.68 7.06
C TRP A 61 -3.82 4.70 7.29
N GLN A 62 -3.36 4.31 8.49
CA GLN A 62 -1.92 4.18 8.78
C GLN A 62 -1.26 3.17 7.85
N SER A 63 -1.86 2.02 7.60
CA SER A 63 -1.31 1.02 6.68
C SER A 63 -1.10 1.58 5.28
N VAL A 64 -2.01 2.42 4.79
CA VAL A 64 -1.86 3.09 3.49
C VAL A 64 -0.72 4.09 3.51
N GLN A 65 -0.57 4.88 4.58
CA GLN A 65 0.54 5.84 4.70
C GLN A 65 1.89 5.11 4.77
N THR A 66 2.03 4.11 5.63
CA THR A 66 3.25 3.31 5.74
C THR A 66 3.62 2.66 4.41
N LYS A 67 2.63 2.16 3.65
CA LYS A 67 2.89 1.62 2.31
C LYS A 67 3.42 2.70 1.35
N LYS A 68 2.90 3.92 1.41
CA LYS A 68 3.39 5.03 0.58
C LYS A 68 4.82 5.40 0.96
N ASP A 69 5.12 5.47 2.24
CA ASP A 69 6.45 5.80 2.75
C ASP A 69 7.46 4.72 2.34
N LEU A 70 7.13 3.44 2.54
CA LEU A 70 7.98 2.31 2.10
C LEU A 70 8.21 2.30 0.58
N VAL A 71 7.20 2.64 -0.22
CA VAL A 71 7.37 2.74 -1.68
C VAL A 71 8.28 3.90 -2.05
N ARG A 72 8.17 5.04 -1.35
CA ARG A 72 9.05 6.19 -1.54
C ARG A 72 10.49 5.87 -1.17
N GLU A 73 10.71 5.22 -0.03
CA GLU A 73 12.03 4.78 0.43
C GLU A 73 12.67 3.79 -0.54
N ARG A 74 11.96 2.71 -0.92
CA ARG A 74 12.48 1.74 -1.90
C ARG A 74 12.80 2.38 -3.24
N ARG A 75 11.99 3.34 -3.67
CA ARG A 75 12.25 4.08 -4.90
C ARG A 75 13.51 4.92 -4.79
N LEU A 76 13.69 5.61 -3.66
CA LEU A 76 14.88 6.43 -3.40
C LEU A 76 16.15 5.56 -3.31
N GLU A 77 16.09 4.42 -2.62
CA GLU A 77 17.17 3.43 -2.57
C GLU A 77 17.54 2.92 -3.97
N PHE A 78 16.53 2.59 -4.79
CA PHE A 78 16.75 2.17 -6.17
C PHE A 78 17.40 3.27 -7.01
N GLU A 79 16.91 4.52 -6.93
CA GLU A 79 17.45 5.64 -7.68
C GLU A 79 18.89 5.98 -7.26
N LEU A 80 19.19 5.99 -5.95
CA LEU A 80 20.55 6.17 -5.45
C LEU A 80 21.49 5.04 -5.88
N GLY A 81 21.04 3.78 -5.80
CA GLY A 81 21.80 2.64 -6.28
C GLY A 81 22.11 2.73 -7.78
N LEU A 82 21.14 3.21 -8.57
CA LEU A 82 21.33 3.41 -10.00
C LEU A 82 22.30 4.55 -10.31
N LEU A 83 22.23 5.67 -9.60
CA LEU A 83 23.16 6.80 -9.76
C LEU A 83 24.59 6.41 -9.35
N ALA A 84 24.76 5.66 -8.26
CA ALA A 84 26.05 5.13 -7.84
C ALA A 84 26.63 4.16 -8.89
N GLU A 85 25.79 3.29 -9.46
CA GLU A 85 26.22 2.37 -10.52
C GLU A 85 26.59 3.12 -11.81
N ILE A 86 25.86 4.18 -12.18
CA ILE A 86 26.23 5.06 -13.29
C ILE A 86 27.60 5.70 -13.03
N ARG A 87 27.82 6.24 -11.82
CA ARG A 87 29.09 6.85 -11.43
C ARG A 87 30.24 5.87 -11.52
N ARG A 88 30.02 4.62 -11.10
CA ARG A 88 30.96 3.51 -11.21
C ARG A 88 31.24 3.16 -12.67
N GLN A 89 30.21 2.98 -13.49
CA GLN A 89 30.35 2.61 -14.89
C GLN A 89 31.03 3.70 -15.72
N MET A 90 30.79 4.98 -15.42
CA MET A 90 31.52 6.09 -16.05
C MET A 90 33.03 6.01 -15.83
N SER A 91 33.47 5.55 -14.65
CA SER A 91 34.89 5.39 -14.36
C SER A 91 35.55 4.21 -15.09
N ILE A 92 34.76 3.22 -15.52
CA ILE A 92 35.26 1.99 -16.15
C ILE A 92 35.12 2.06 -17.67
N THR A 93 33.92 2.39 -18.15
CA THR A 93 33.50 2.27 -19.56
C THR A 93 33.09 3.59 -20.19
N GLN A 94 33.25 4.71 -19.45
CA GLN A 94 32.85 6.04 -19.91
C GLN A 94 31.36 6.05 -20.28
N PHE A 95 30.99 6.42 -21.51
CA PHE A 95 29.59 6.57 -21.93
C PHE A 95 28.98 5.34 -22.62
N GLN A 96 29.78 4.34 -23.00
CA GLN A 96 29.36 3.29 -23.95
C GLN A 96 28.22 2.39 -23.45
N HIS A 97 28.08 2.23 -22.13
CA HIS A 97 27.10 1.33 -21.51
C HIS A 97 26.10 2.03 -20.59
N LEU A 98 26.06 3.36 -20.60
CA LEU A 98 25.23 4.12 -19.65
C LEU A 98 23.76 4.25 -20.07
N SER A 99 23.42 4.00 -21.35
CA SER A 99 22.08 4.25 -21.89
C SER A 99 20.99 3.45 -21.18
N GLY A 100 21.26 2.19 -20.84
CA GLY A 100 20.34 1.37 -20.06
C GLY A 100 20.08 1.94 -18.66
N TYR A 101 21.14 2.31 -17.94
CA TYR A 101 21.05 2.86 -16.60
C TYR A 101 20.38 4.24 -16.58
N VAL A 102 20.80 5.15 -17.46
CA VAL A 102 20.21 6.50 -17.59
C VAL A 102 18.75 6.44 -18.06
N GLY A 103 18.41 5.44 -18.87
CA GLY A 103 17.04 5.17 -19.32
C GLY A 103 16.13 4.68 -18.19
N ALA A 104 16.68 3.89 -17.26
CA ALA A 104 15.97 3.36 -16.09
C ALA A 104 15.74 4.40 -14.98
N LEU A 105 16.49 5.51 -14.95
CA LEU A 105 16.16 6.63 -14.06
C LEU A 105 14.78 7.18 -14.40
N VAL A 106 13.90 7.16 -13.40
CA VAL A 106 12.57 7.76 -13.48
C VAL A 106 12.77 9.26 -13.69
N ARG A 107 12.14 9.81 -14.73
CA ARG A 107 12.09 11.26 -14.91
C ARG A 107 11.25 11.82 -13.77
N ASP A 108 11.79 12.78 -13.03
CA ASP A 108 10.92 13.64 -12.24
C ASP A 108 9.97 14.35 -13.22
N THR A 109 8.67 14.24 -12.97
CA THR A 109 7.65 14.87 -13.81
C THR A 109 7.64 16.38 -13.67
N GLN A 110 8.24 16.93 -12.61
CA GLN A 110 8.36 18.38 -12.41
C GLN A 110 9.70 18.94 -12.90
N ASP A 111 10.71 18.09 -13.06
CA ASP A 111 12.07 18.50 -13.38
C ASP A 111 12.55 17.72 -14.61
N GLU A 112 12.47 18.34 -15.79
CA GLU A 112 13.12 17.83 -17.02
C GLU A 112 14.65 17.73 -16.92
N THR A 113 15.20 18.05 -15.75
CA THR A 113 16.53 18.59 -15.48
C THR A 113 17.34 17.75 -14.51
N ASP A 114 16.91 16.52 -14.23
CA ASP A 114 17.76 15.59 -13.51
C ASP A 114 18.77 14.97 -14.50
N ILE A 115 20.05 15.25 -14.27
CA ILE A 115 21.24 14.88 -15.09
C ILE A 115 21.13 15.24 -16.59
N PRO A 116 20.91 16.52 -16.94
CA PRO A 116 20.54 16.93 -18.29
C PRO A 116 21.67 16.77 -19.31
N VAL A 117 22.92 17.03 -18.95
CA VAL A 117 24.07 16.86 -19.85
C VAL A 117 24.33 15.38 -20.07
N LEU A 118 24.32 14.56 -19.02
CA LEU A 118 24.51 13.11 -19.16
C LEU A 118 23.43 12.47 -20.06
N ARG A 119 22.16 12.85 -19.89
CA ARG A 119 21.06 12.40 -20.77
C ARG A 119 21.27 12.82 -22.23
N ALA A 120 21.80 14.01 -22.47
CA ALA A 120 22.08 14.51 -23.81
C ALA A 120 23.31 13.85 -24.47
N LEU A 121 24.35 13.55 -23.69
CA LEU A 121 25.55 12.83 -24.14
C LEU A 121 25.23 11.38 -24.52
N VAL A 122 24.41 10.71 -23.69
CA VAL A 122 24.01 9.31 -23.90
C VAL A 122 22.82 9.17 -24.87
N GLY A 123 22.19 10.30 -25.25
CA GLY A 123 21.08 10.33 -26.19
C GLY A 123 19.75 9.76 -25.65
N THR A 124 19.59 9.68 -24.33
CA THR A 124 18.43 9.04 -23.69
C THR A 124 17.57 10.05 -22.95
N LYS A 125 16.33 10.26 -23.42
CA LYS A 125 15.35 11.20 -22.81
C LYS A 125 15.92 12.62 -22.64
N ALA A 126 16.74 13.07 -23.59
CA ALA A 126 17.38 14.38 -23.54
C ALA A 126 16.37 15.52 -23.72
N GLY A 127 16.28 16.41 -22.72
CA GLY A 127 15.48 17.64 -22.79
C GLY A 127 16.17 18.76 -23.59
N PRO A 128 15.47 19.87 -23.88
CA PRO A 128 16.03 21.02 -24.59
C PRO A 128 17.26 21.62 -23.88
N ASN A 129 17.20 21.76 -22.55
CA ASN A 129 18.31 22.31 -21.75
C ASN A 129 19.57 21.44 -21.81
N GLY A 130 19.41 20.12 -21.73
CA GLY A 130 20.52 19.17 -21.83
C GLY A 130 21.18 19.21 -23.21
N ARG A 131 20.38 19.27 -24.29
CA ARG A 131 20.89 19.43 -25.65
C ARG A 131 21.68 20.72 -25.81
N ARG A 132 21.13 21.85 -25.33
CA ARG A 132 21.81 23.15 -25.40
C ARG A 132 23.16 23.13 -24.66
N ARG A 133 23.19 22.63 -23.42
CA ARG A 133 24.43 22.53 -22.65
C ARG A 133 25.47 21.61 -23.29
N ARG A 134 25.04 20.49 -23.87
CA ARG A 134 25.92 19.60 -24.62
C ARG A 134 26.55 20.31 -25.81
N ASP A 135 25.76 21.08 -26.55
CA ASP A 135 26.23 21.81 -27.71
C ASP A 135 27.20 22.95 -27.29
N GLU A 136 26.90 23.67 -26.20
CA GLU A 136 27.80 24.65 -25.56
C GLU A 136 29.15 24.02 -25.17
N LEU A 137 29.13 22.83 -24.55
CA LEU A 137 30.33 22.06 -24.21
C LEU A 137 31.11 21.62 -25.45
N ALA A 138 30.42 21.20 -26.51
CA ALA A 138 31.04 20.80 -27.77
C ALA A 138 31.69 21.99 -28.49
N ASP A 139 31.07 23.17 -28.46
CA ASP A 139 31.65 24.38 -29.04
C ASP A 139 32.85 24.88 -28.23
N ALA A 140 32.78 24.83 -26.89
CA ALA A 140 33.90 25.19 -26.00
C ALA A 140 35.11 24.24 -26.11
N ALA A 141 34.87 23.00 -26.50
CA ALA A 141 35.90 21.99 -26.78
C ALA A 141 36.66 22.28 -28.08
N ARG A 142 35.99 22.73 -29.15
CA ARG A 142 36.62 22.97 -30.46
C ARG A 142 37.73 24.02 -30.44
N GLY A 143 37.71 24.94 -29.47
CA GLY A 143 38.72 25.99 -29.31
C GLY A 143 39.95 25.59 -28.49
N ARG A 144 40.00 24.37 -27.92
CA ARG A 144 41.07 23.94 -27.00
C ARG A 144 41.81 22.72 -27.56
N ALA A 145 43.11 22.61 -27.26
CA ALA A 145 43.93 21.43 -27.57
C ALA A 145 43.72 20.27 -26.57
N ALA A 146 42.86 20.47 -25.57
CA ALA A 146 42.57 19.49 -24.52
C ALA A 146 41.60 18.41 -25.01
N ASP A 147 41.62 17.24 -24.35
CA ASP A 147 40.72 16.12 -24.64
C ASP A 147 39.26 16.49 -24.26
N PRO A 148 38.37 16.70 -25.24
CA PRO A 148 37.00 17.13 -24.98
C PRO A 148 36.17 16.04 -24.28
N GLN A 149 36.60 14.78 -24.38
CA GLN A 149 35.90 13.66 -23.76
C GLN A 149 36.08 13.67 -22.25
N ALA A 150 37.26 14.08 -21.75
CA ALA A 150 37.52 14.22 -20.32
C ALA A 150 36.64 15.31 -19.69
N ASP A 151 36.51 16.47 -20.35
CA ASP A 151 35.63 17.57 -19.91
C ASP A 151 34.17 17.13 -19.82
N TRP A 152 33.68 16.38 -20.83
CA TRP A 152 32.31 15.86 -20.83
C TRP A 152 32.09 14.84 -19.72
N LEU A 153 33.05 13.95 -19.48
CA LEU A 153 32.98 12.96 -18.40
C LEU A 153 32.97 13.63 -17.03
N GLN A 154 33.79 14.66 -16.85
CA GLN A 154 33.81 15.43 -15.60
C GLN A 154 32.48 16.14 -15.36
N CYS A 155 31.95 16.85 -16.36
CA CYS A 155 30.66 17.52 -16.23
C CYS A 155 29.51 16.54 -15.92
N ALA A 156 29.50 15.38 -16.60
CA ALA A 156 28.52 14.34 -16.31
C ALA A 156 28.69 13.72 -14.91
N ALA A 157 29.92 13.56 -14.43
CA ALA A 157 30.20 13.10 -13.06
C ALA A 157 29.70 14.08 -12.01
N GLU A 158 29.97 15.37 -12.18
CA GLU A 158 29.49 16.43 -11.29
C GLU A 158 27.96 16.49 -11.25
N GLU A 159 27.28 16.30 -12.39
CA GLU A 159 25.81 16.22 -12.43
C GLU A 159 25.27 15.00 -11.66
N VAL A 160 25.91 13.84 -11.79
CA VAL A 160 25.52 12.62 -11.07
C VAL A 160 25.74 12.79 -9.57
N ASP A 161 26.89 13.34 -9.17
CA ASP A 161 27.23 13.55 -7.76
C ASP A 161 26.26 14.59 -7.12
N ALA A 162 25.92 15.67 -7.85
CA ALA A 162 24.90 16.62 -7.42
C ALA A 162 23.49 15.99 -7.33
N ALA A 163 23.14 15.10 -8.27
CA ALA A 163 21.86 14.39 -8.24
C ALA A 163 21.75 13.40 -7.08
N ILE A 164 22.87 12.78 -6.68
CA ILE A 164 22.96 11.96 -5.46
C ILE A 164 22.77 12.85 -4.23
N GLN A 165 23.50 13.95 -4.14
CA GLN A 165 23.43 14.86 -2.99
C GLN A 165 22.01 15.41 -2.79
N ARG A 166 21.33 15.87 -3.85
CA ARG A 166 19.94 16.35 -3.77
C ARG A 166 18.96 15.29 -3.26
N ARG A 167 19.21 14.00 -3.55
CA ARG A 167 18.37 12.90 -3.07
C ARG A 167 18.67 12.50 -1.62
N LEU A 168 19.91 12.68 -1.17
CA LEU A 168 20.29 12.47 0.22
C LEU A 168 19.80 13.62 1.12
N GLU A 169 19.70 14.83 0.58
CA GLU A 169 19.18 16.03 1.27
C GLU A 169 17.64 16.16 1.20
N GLY A 170 16.98 15.34 0.37
CA GLY A 170 15.56 15.43 0.00
C GLY A 170 14.56 15.13 1.09
#